data_AF-A0A932QXD4-F1
#
_entry.id   AF-A0A932QXD4-F1
#
_cell.length_a   1.000
_cell.length_b   1.000
_cell.length_c   1.000
_cell.angle_alpha   90.00
_cell.angle_beta   90.00
_cell.angle_gamma   90.00
#
_symmetry.space_group_name_H-M   'P 1'
#
loop_
_entity.id
_entity.type
_entity.pdbx_description
1 polymer ?
#
loop_
_entity_poly.entity_id
_entity_poly.type
_entity_poly.pdbx_seq_one_letter_code
_entity_poly.pdbx_strand_id
1 'polypeptide(L)'
;MKRFKKVPSIVALLFEYSERLIEGVVIALVWANTDYASLHNFLHWSPFGEQSFLNFHFLINEILMVFFFGIATKEITQACLPGGALNPIKKAVNPLLGTFGGVIGPVCVYFLFVRITGNNALARGWAIPTATDIALAWLVARLVFGEGHPAISFLLLLAIADDGIGLAIIA
;
A
#
# COMPACT_ATOMS: atom_id res chain seq x y z
N MET A 1 -36.10 1.65 20.27
CA MET A 1 -35.37 2.69 19.52
C MET A 1 -34.05 3.00 20.22
N LYS A 2 -33.01 2.16 20.03
CA LYS A 2 -31.64 2.44 20.48
C LYS A 2 -30.75 2.48 19.24
N ARG A 3 -30.41 3.71 18.85
CA ARG A 3 -29.60 4.06 17.70
C ARG A 3 -28.18 3.61 18.01
N PHE A 4 -27.80 2.40 17.56
CA PHE A 4 -26.39 2.02 17.52
C PHE A 4 -25.70 3.07 16.65
N LYS A 5 -24.86 3.90 17.28
CA LYS A 5 -23.87 4.70 16.56
C LYS A 5 -23.11 3.69 15.70
N LYS A 6 -23.32 3.73 14.38
CA LYS A 6 -22.45 3.02 13.43
C LYS A 6 -21.05 3.52 13.71
N VAL A 7 -20.24 2.71 14.39
CA VAL A 7 -18.80 2.90 14.33
C VAL A 7 -18.49 2.87 12.83
N PRO A 8 -17.96 3.94 12.22
CA PRO A 8 -17.57 3.87 10.83
C PRO A 8 -16.61 2.69 10.74
N SER A 9 -16.93 1.73 9.86
CA SER A 9 -16.04 0.63 9.60
C SER A 9 -14.65 1.22 9.31
N ILE A 10 -13.58 0.70 9.90
CA ILE A 10 -12.20 1.15 9.62
C ILE A 10 -11.94 1.21 8.10
N VAL A 11 -12.60 0.33 7.38
CA VAL A 11 -12.74 0.28 5.92
C VAL A 11 -13.35 1.58 5.36
N ALA A 12 -14.49 2.05 5.88
CA ALA A 12 -15.10 3.33 5.49
C ALA A 12 -14.23 4.54 5.88
N LEU A 13 -13.50 4.45 7.00
CA LEU A 13 -12.54 5.46 7.42
C LEU A 13 -11.42 5.55 6.39
N LEU A 14 -10.69 4.47 6.10
CA LEU A 14 -9.65 4.38 5.06
C LEU A 14 -10.12 4.84 3.66
N PHE A 15 -11.41 4.64 3.34
CA PHE A 15 -12.00 5.01 2.06
C PHE A 15 -12.39 6.48 1.90
N GLU A 16 -12.74 7.16 2.99
CA GLU A 16 -12.94 8.62 3.02
C GLU A 16 -11.60 9.38 2.92
N TYR A 17 -10.46 8.74 3.21
CA TYR A 17 -9.12 9.33 3.06
C TYR A 17 -8.49 9.16 1.67
N SER A 18 -9.01 8.30 0.78
CA SER A 18 -8.41 8.08 -0.55
C SER A 18 -8.41 9.33 -1.44
N GLU A 19 -9.43 10.20 -1.30
CA GLU A 19 -9.47 11.50 -1.98
C GLU A 19 -8.31 12.41 -1.56
N ARG A 20 -7.93 12.37 -0.28
CA ARG A 20 -6.81 13.18 0.26
C ARG A 20 -5.45 12.66 -0.20
N LEU A 21 -5.33 11.35 -0.46
CA LEU A 21 -4.11 10.77 -0.99
C LEU A 21 -3.84 11.33 -2.40
N ILE A 22 -4.86 11.38 -3.26
CA ILE A 22 -4.72 11.95 -4.62
C ILE A 22 -4.35 13.43 -4.55
N GLU A 23 -5.01 14.20 -3.68
CA GLU A 23 -4.66 15.61 -3.46
C GLU A 23 -3.19 15.78 -3.05
N GLY A 24 -2.72 14.99 -2.08
CA GLY A 24 -1.33 15.01 -1.64
C GLY A 24 -0.34 14.67 -2.77
N VAL A 25 -0.65 13.65 -3.58
CA VAL A 25 0.17 13.28 -4.76
C VAL A 25 0.23 14.43 -5.76
N VAL A 26 -0.89 15.09 -6.05
CA VAL A 26 -0.93 16.23 -6.98
C VAL A 26 -0.14 17.41 -6.44
N ILE A 27 -0.30 17.76 -5.16
CA ILE A 27 0.48 18.83 -4.52
C ILE A 27 1.97 18.52 -4.57
N ALA A 28 2.37 17.29 -4.22
CA ALA A 28 3.77 16.86 -4.24
C ALA A 28 4.35 16.90 -5.67
N LEU A 29 3.60 16.46 -6.68
CA LEU A 29 4.01 16.54 -8.07
C LEU A 29 4.18 17.98 -8.54
N VAL A 30 3.22 18.86 -8.24
CA VAL A 30 3.32 20.29 -8.60
C VAL A 30 4.55 20.90 -7.94
N TRP A 31 4.73 20.70 -6.63
CA TRP A 31 5.87 21.24 -5.89
C TRP A 31 7.21 20.71 -6.43
N ALA A 32 7.32 19.40 -6.68
CA ALA A 32 8.52 18.79 -7.23
C ALA A 32 8.90 19.35 -8.61
N ASN A 33 7.92 19.73 -9.43
CA ASN A 33 8.15 20.29 -10.77
C ASN A 33 8.40 21.81 -10.73
N THR A 34 7.85 22.55 -9.76
CA THR A 34 8.06 24.00 -9.65
C THR A 34 9.38 24.34 -8.96
N ASP A 35 9.70 23.65 -7.86
CA ASP A 35 10.92 23.87 -7.09
C ASP A 35 11.35 22.58 -6.37
N TYR A 36 12.09 21.77 -7.10
CA TYR A 36 12.67 20.53 -6.59
C TYR A 36 13.61 20.77 -5.40
N ALA A 37 14.38 21.87 -5.42
CA ALA A 37 15.37 22.15 -4.37
C ALA A 37 14.69 22.49 -3.05
N SER A 38 13.60 23.28 -3.09
CA SER A 38 12.78 23.57 -1.91
C SER A 38 12.17 22.31 -1.31
N LEU A 39 11.57 21.44 -2.13
CA LEU A 39 10.99 20.18 -1.67
C LEU A 39 12.06 19.26 -1.05
N HIS A 40 13.21 19.13 -1.70
CA HIS A 40 14.32 18.31 -1.21
C HIS A 40 14.85 18.84 0.13
N ASN A 41 15.08 20.15 0.24
CA ASN A 41 15.52 20.77 1.49
C ASN A 41 14.48 20.62 2.60
N PHE A 42 13.19 20.72 2.28
CA PHE A 42 12.11 20.50 3.25
C PHE A 42 12.08 19.06 3.78
N LEU A 43 12.20 18.06 2.88
CA LEU A 43 12.22 16.65 3.26
C LEU A 43 13.46 16.28 4.08
N HIS A 44 14.61 16.86 3.76
CA HIS A 44 15.85 16.61 4.50
C HIS A 44 16.06 17.55 5.69
N TRP A 45 15.14 18.49 5.92
CA TRP A 45 15.18 19.36 7.10
C TRP A 45 15.07 18.52 8.37
N SER A 46 15.97 18.77 9.31
CA SER A 46 15.98 18.12 10.62
C SER A 46 15.98 19.16 11.73
N PRO A 47 15.10 19.03 12.73
CA PRO A 47 15.12 19.89 13.92
C PRO A 47 16.33 19.64 14.82
N PHE A 48 17.10 18.56 14.59
CA PHE A 48 18.25 18.16 15.39
C PHE A 48 19.59 18.43 14.69
N GLY A 49 19.59 19.17 13.57
CA GLY A 49 20.77 19.53 12.78
C GLY A 49 20.93 18.70 11.51
N GLU A 50 21.63 19.24 10.51
CA GLU A 50 21.73 18.69 9.14
C GLU A 50 22.35 17.28 9.05
N GLN A 51 23.12 16.86 10.05
CA GLN A 51 23.75 15.53 10.10
C GLN A 51 22.90 14.49 10.87
N SER A 52 21.75 14.90 11.41
CA SER A 52 20.87 13.99 12.13
C SER A 52 20.12 13.08 11.16
N PHE A 53 20.03 11.80 11.50
CA PHE A 53 19.20 10.82 10.78
C PHE A 53 17.70 11.11 10.93
N LEU A 54 17.31 11.92 11.92
CA LEU A 54 15.93 12.31 12.19
C LEU A 54 15.53 13.52 11.33
N ASN A 55 15.45 13.33 10.01
CA ASN A 55 14.89 14.32 9.10
C ASN A 55 13.40 14.04 8.84
N PHE A 56 12.74 15.00 8.19
CA PHE A 56 11.32 14.87 7.84
C PHE A 56 11.04 13.65 6.96
N HIS A 57 11.95 13.33 6.05
CA HIS A 57 11.89 12.15 5.20
C HIS A 57 11.86 10.86 6.01
N PHE A 58 12.75 10.70 7.00
CA PHE A 58 12.78 9.55 7.90
C PHE A 58 11.49 9.46 8.72
N LEU A 59 11.02 10.59 9.26
CA LEU A 59 9.78 10.62 10.04
C LEU A 59 8.59 10.14 9.20
N ILE A 60 8.47 10.61 7.97
CA ILE A 60 7.38 10.22 7.08
C ILE A 60 7.57 8.76 6.62
N ASN A 61 8.75 8.41 6.12
CA ASN A 61 9.00 7.11 5.49
C ASN A 61 9.03 5.97 6.50
N GLU A 62 9.68 6.14 7.65
CA GLU A 62 9.85 5.04 8.60
C GLU A 62 8.71 5.04 9.63
N ILE A 63 8.46 6.18 10.28
CA ILE A 63 7.49 6.21 11.39
C ILE A 63 6.05 6.04 10.88
N LEU A 64 5.66 6.66 9.77
CA LEU A 64 4.30 6.43 9.23
C LEU A 64 4.16 5.02 8.66
N MET A 65 5.21 4.44 8.06
CA MET A 65 5.17 3.06 7.59
C MET A 65 5.03 2.06 8.73
N VAL A 66 5.62 2.33 9.90
CA VAL A 66 5.38 1.52 11.11
C VAL A 66 3.89 1.53 11.49
N PHE A 67 3.24 2.70 11.47
CA PHE A 67 1.81 2.77 11.74
C PHE A 67 0.97 2.08 10.65
N PHE A 68 1.34 2.26 9.38
CA PHE A 68 0.68 1.63 8.24
C PHE A 68 0.74 0.10 8.35
N PHE A 69 1.94 -0.48 8.49
CA PHE A 69 2.09 -1.93 8.63
C PHE A 69 1.53 -2.47 9.94
N GLY A 70 1.51 -1.67 11.02
CA GLY A 70 0.83 -2.02 12.26
C GLY A 70 -0.69 -2.22 12.05
N ILE A 71 -1.32 -1.32 11.28
CA ILE A 71 -2.73 -1.44 10.90
C ILE A 71 -2.92 -2.61 9.94
N ALA A 72 -2.09 -2.74 8.90
CA ALA A 72 -2.18 -3.83 7.93
C ALA A 72 -2.07 -5.20 8.62
N THR A 73 -1.11 -5.38 9.53
CA THR A 73 -0.93 -6.61 10.33
C THR A 73 -2.16 -6.93 11.17
N LYS A 74 -2.76 -5.92 11.81
CA LYS A 74 -4.00 -6.08 12.58
C LYS A 74 -5.15 -6.52 11.67
N GLU A 75 -5.31 -5.93 10.48
CA GLU A 75 -6.36 -6.30 9.52
C GLU A 75 -6.14 -7.72 8.97
N ILE A 76 -4.91 -8.11 8.64
CA ILE A 76 -4.56 -9.49 8.24
C ILE A 76 -4.96 -10.47 9.36
N THR A 77 -4.61 -10.15 10.60
CA THR A 77 -4.95 -10.99 11.75
C THR A 77 -6.46 -11.11 11.91
N GLN A 78 -7.21 -10.02 11.79
CA GLN A 78 -8.67 -10.03 11.85
C GLN A 78 -9.32 -10.82 10.71
N ALA A 79 -8.76 -10.74 9.50
CA ALA A 79 -9.25 -11.49 8.35
C ALA A 79 -9.07 -13.01 8.53
N CYS A 80 -8.04 -13.45 9.26
CA CYS A 80 -7.75 -14.85 9.54
C CYS A 80 -8.53 -15.44 10.73
N LEU A 81 -9.10 -14.61 11.62
CA LEU A 81 -9.87 -15.08 12.79
C LEU A 81 -11.23 -15.70 12.39
N PRO A 82 -11.87 -16.48 13.29
CA PRO A 82 -13.20 -17.05 13.04
C PRO A 82 -14.25 -15.99 12.65
N GLY A 83 -14.90 -16.16 11.50
CA GLY A 83 -15.84 -15.17 10.94
C GLY A 83 -15.18 -14.10 10.06
N GLY A 84 -13.84 -14.06 9.99
CA GLY A 84 -13.07 -13.20 9.11
C GLY A 84 -13.15 -13.61 7.64
N ALA A 85 -12.76 -12.70 6.74
CA ALA A 85 -12.92 -12.88 5.31
C ALA A 85 -12.00 -13.96 4.68
N LEU A 86 -10.89 -14.29 5.35
CA LEU A 86 -9.96 -15.36 4.96
C LEU A 86 -10.24 -16.68 5.72
N ASN A 87 -11.24 -16.71 6.62
CA ASN A 87 -11.62 -17.91 7.34
C ASN A 87 -13.01 -18.42 6.92
N PRO A 88 -13.19 -19.72 6.60
CA PRO A 88 -12.20 -20.81 6.63
C PRO A 88 -11.18 -20.71 5.48
N ILE A 89 -10.04 -21.40 5.63
CA ILE A 89 -8.93 -21.46 4.65
C ILE A 89 -9.41 -21.63 3.19
N LYS A 90 -10.50 -22.37 2.96
CA LYS A 90 -11.09 -22.53 1.62
C LYS A 90 -11.42 -21.20 0.92
N LYS A 91 -11.79 -20.16 1.67
CA LYS A 91 -12.03 -18.81 1.15
C LYS A 91 -10.74 -18.04 0.87
N ALA A 92 -9.68 -18.32 1.63
CA ALA A 92 -8.37 -17.70 1.45
C ALA A 92 -7.62 -18.21 0.20
N VAL A 93 -7.91 -19.41 -0.29
CA VAL A 93 -7.22 -20.01 -1.44
C VAL A 93 -7.27 -19.10 -2.68
N ASN A 94 -8.45 -18.55 -3.00
CA ASN A 94 -8.60 -17.77 -4.23
C ASN A 94 -7.83 -16.43 -4.19
N PRO A 95 -7.95 -15.61 -3.12
CA PRO A 95 -7.08 -14.44 -2.95
C PRO A 95 -5.59 -14.80 -2.88
N LEU A 96 -5.20 -15.83 -2.14
CA LEU A 96 -3.78 -16.21 -2.00
C LEU A 96 -3.16 -16.63 -3.34
N LEU A 97 -3.86 -17.41 -4.16
CA LEU A 97 -3.38 -17.76 -5.50
C LEU A 97 -3.28 -16.53 -6.40
N GLY A 98 -4.25 -15.62 -6.30
CA GLY A 98 -4.22 -14.33 -7.00
C GLY A 98 -2.98 -13.51 -6.62
N THR A 99 -2.72 -13.37 -5.32
CA THR A 99 -1.57 -12.66 -4.76
C THR A 99 -0.26 -13.29 -5.20
N PHE A 100 -0.16 -14.62 -5.20
CA PHE A 100 1.04 -15.31 -5.65
C PHE A 100 1.34 -15.04 -7.13
N GLY A 101 0.31 -15.05 -7.98
CA GLY A 101 0.43 -14.63 -9.38
C GLY A 101 0.77 -13.13 -9.52
N GLY A 102 0.18 -12.29 -8.67
CA GLY A 102 0.41 -10.85 -8.59
C GLY A 102 1.81 -10.46 -8.17
N VAL A 103 2.52 -11.34 -7.44
CA VAL A 103 3.94 -11.14 -7.08
C VAL A 103 4.86 -11.73 -8.13
N ILE A 104 4.66 -12.99 -8.53
CA ILE A 104 5.56 -13.68 -9.46
C ILE A 104 5.56 -13.02 -10.84
N GLY A 105 4.38 -12.64 -11.36
CA GLY A 105 4.24 -12.05 -12.68
C GLY A 105 5.11 -10.80 -12.87
N PRO A 106 4.92 -9.74 -12.05
CA PRO A 106 5.72 -8.53 -12.14
C PRO A 106 7.21 -8.76 -11.90
N VAL A 107 7.60 -9.66 -10.98
CA VAL A 107 9.01 -10.01 -10.73
C VAL A 107 9.65 -10.65 -11.97
N CYS A 108 8.97 -11.61 -12.61
CA CYS A 108 9.46 -12.25 -13.82
C CYS A 108 9.65 -11.23 -14.96
N VAL A 109 8.66 -10.34 -15.15
CA VAL A 109 8.74 -9.27 -16.16
C VAL A 109 9.89 -8.31 -15.85
N TYR A 110 10.09 -7.95 -14.59
CA TYR A 110 11.17 -7.07 -14.16
C TYR A 110 12.55 -7.66 -14.45
N PHE A 111 12.79 -8.92 -14.07
CA PHE A 111 14.07 -9.58 -14.34
C PHE A 111 14.33 -9.78 -15.83
N LEU A 112 13.29 -10.06 -16.62
CA LEU A 112 13.40 -10.11 -18.07
C LEU A 112 13.85 -8.75 -18.63
N PHE A 113 13.25 -7.66 -18.16
CA PHE A 113 13.62 -6.31 -18.55
C PHE A 113 15.07 -5.97 -18.19
N VAL A 114 15.50 -6.27 -16.96
CA VAL A 114 16.89 -6.09 -16.51
C VAL A 114 17.85 -6.89 -17.37
N ARG A 115 17.49 -8.11 -17.75
CA ARG A 115 18.31 -8.97 -18.60
C ARG A 115 18.47 -8.42 -20.02
N ILE A 116 17.40 -7.85 -20.59
CA ILE A 116 17.38 -7.25 -21.93
C ILE A 116 18.20 -5.96 -21.96
N THR A 117 18.05 -5.10 -20.95
CA THR A 117 18.81 -3.84 -20.86
C THR A 117 20.27 -4.03 -20.45
N GLY A 118 20.62 -5.17 -19.86
CA GLY A 118 21.99 -5.50 -19.45
C GLY A 118 22.48 -4.70 -18.23
N ASN A 119 21.61 -3.92 -17.59
CA ASN A 119 21.97 -3.08 -16.46
C ASN A 119 21.77 -3.83 -15.14
N ASN A 120 22.79 -4.58 -14.73
CA ASN A 120 22.75 -5.38 -13.49
C ASN A 120 22.56 -4.53 -12.21
N ALA A 121 22.81 -3.22 -12.25
CA ALA A 121 22.56 -2.35 -11.10
C ALA A 121 21.07 -2.31 -10.71
N LEU A 122 20.18 -2.52 -11.69
CA LEU A 122 18.73 -2.54 -11.47
C LEU A 122 18.25 -3.83 -10.80
N ALA A 123 19.04 -4.92 -10.77
CA ALA A 123 18.59 -6.20 -10.24
C ALA A 123 18.10 -6.14 -8.77
N ARG A 124 18.56 -5.15 -7.99
CA ARG A 124 18.15 -4.95 -6.59
C ARG A 124 16.72 -4.41 -6.43
N GLY A 125 16.11 -3.86 -7.49
CA GLY A 125 14.79 -3.25 -7.46
C GLY A 125 13.62 -4.20 -7.74
N TRP A 126 13.83 -5.52 -7.68
CA TRP A 126 12.82 -6.52 -8.06
C TRP A 126 11.55 -6.50 -7.20
N ALA A 127 11.62 -5.99 -5.97
CA ALA A 127 10.49 -5.87 -5.04
C ALA A 127 9.63 -4.61 -5.28
N ILE A 128 10.12 -3.64 -6.06
CA ILE A 128 9.36 -2.42 -6.41
C ILE A 128 8.05 -2.75 -7.15
N PRO A 129 8.05 -3.58 -8.21
CA PRO A 129 6.82 -3.85 -8.98
C PRO A 129 5.82 -4.80 -8.28
N THR A 130 6.14 -5.33 -7.10
CA THR A 130 5.24 -6.21 -6.34
C THR A 130 4.35 -5.46 -5.35
N ALA A 131 4.64 -4.18 -5.09
CA ALA A 131 3.86 -3.38 -4.15
C ALA A 131 2.52 -2.95 -4.76
N THR A 132 1.43 -3.16 -4.03
CA THR A 132 0.07 -2.78 -4.43
C THR A 132 -0.47 -1.73 -3.44
N ASP A 133 -0.83 -0.53 -3.89
CA ASP A 133 -1.47 0.47 -3.03
C ASP A 133 -2.97 0.14 -2.86
N ILE A 134 -3.34 -0.29 -1.64
CA ILE A 134 -4.71 -0.67 -1.28
C ILE A 134 -5.74 0.46 -1.44
N ALA A 135 -5.35 1.72 -1.18
CA ALA A 135 -6.26 2.86 -1.23
C ALA A 135 -6.59 3.21 -2.69
N LEU A 136 -5.58 3.23 -3.56
CA LEU A 136 -5.76 3.47 -4.99
C LEU A 136 -6.50 2.31 -5.67
N ALA A 137 -6.09 1.07 -5.38
CA ALA A 137 -6.73 -0.11 -5.96
C ALA A 137 -8.24 -0.15 -5.66
N TRP A 138 -8.62 0.17 -4.43
CA TRP A 138 -10.02 0.24 -4.04
C TRP A 138 -10.78 1.39 -4.72
N LEU A 139 -10.19 2.60 -4.77
CA LEU A 139 -10.82 3.76 -5.40
C LEU A 139 -11.13 3.46 -6.88
N VAL A 140 -10.15 2.93 -7.61
CA VAL A 140 -10.34 2.53 -9.01
C VAL A 140 -11.37 1.42 -9.14
N ALA A 141 -11.33 0.41 -8.25
CA ALA A 141 -12.32 -0.66 -8.26
C ALA A 141 -13.76 -0.15 -8.05
N ARG A 142 -13.98 0.79 -7.13
CA ARG A 142 -15.30 1.39 -6.90
C ARG A 142 -15.77 2.22 -8.09
N LEU A 143 -14.86 2.96 -8.73
CA LEU A 143 -15.18 3.75 -9.92
C LEU A 143 -15.54 2.87 -11.11
N VAL A 144 -14.84 1.75 -11.31
CA VAL A 144 -15.04 0.85 -12.46
C VAL A 144 -16.23 -0.09 -12.25
N PHE A 145 -16.33 -0.73 -11.09
CA PHE A 145 -17.34 -1.77 -10.85
C PHE A 145 -18.61 -1.26 -10.17
N GLY A 146 -18.59 -0.03 -9.63
CA GLY A 146 -19.71 0.54 -8.89
C GLY A 146 -19.80 0.02 -7.45
N GLU A 147 -20.53 0.75 -6.61
CA GLU A 147 -20.69 0.41 -5.19
C GLU A 147 -21.32 -0.97 -4.98
N GLY A 148 -20.73 -1.75 -4.08
CA GLY A 148 -21.27 -3.05 -3.66
C GLY A 148 -20.95 -4.22 -4.60
N HIS A 149 -20.16 -4.01 -5.65
CA HIS A 149 -19.74 -5.11 -6.53
C HIS A 149 -18.79 -6.10 -5.79
N PRO A 150 -18.99 -7.43 -5.89
CA PRO A 150 -18.18 -8.43 -5.19
C PRO A 150 -16.66 -8.36 -5.48
N ALA A 151 -16.29 -7.87 -6.68
CA ALA A 151 -14.88 -7.70 -7.06
C ALA A 151 -14.13 -6.72 -6.14
N ILE A 152 -14.82 -5.74 -5.55
CA ILE A 152 -14.20 -4.77 -4.63
C ILE A 152 -13.72 -5.48 -3.37
N SER A 153 -14.58 -6.32 -2.78
CA SER A 153 -14.24 -7.11 -1.60
C SER A 153 -13.12 -8.11 -1.90
N PHE A 154 -13.10 -8.69 -3.10
CA PHE A 154 -12.03 -9.58 -3.54
C PHE A 154 -10.68 -8.83 -3.68
N LEU A 155 -10.67 -7.68 -4.37
CA LEU A 155 -9.48 -6.85 -4.54
C LEU A 155 -8.94 -6.32 -3.21
N LEU A 156 -9.83 -5.98 -2.27
CA LEU A 156 -9.42 -5.57 -0.93
C LEU A 156 -8.72 -6.70 -0.18
N LEU A 157 -9.23 -7.94 -0.29
CA LEU A 157 -8.58 -9.12 0.31
C LEU A 157 -7.25 -9.46 -0.36
N LEU A 158 -7.18 -9.32 -1.67
CA LEU A 158 -5.95 -9.48 -2.45
C LEU A 158 -4.89 -8.47 -1.98
N ALA A 159 -5.24 -7.19 -1.89
CA ALA A 159 -4.32 -6.13 -1.46
C ALA A 159 -3.82 -6.33 -0.02
N ILE A 160 -4.70 -6.74 0.90
CA ILE A 160 -4.30 -7.09 2.28
C ILE A 160 -3.29 -8.25 2.30
N ALA A 161 -3.49 -9.26 1.44
CA ALA A 161 -2.56 -10.39 1.34
C ALA A 161 -1.22 -9.96 0.69
N ASP A 162 -1.25 -9.15 -0.37
CA ASP A 162 -0.08 -8.59 -1.03
C ASP A 162 0.77 -7.75 -0.05
N ASP A 163 0.14 -6.88 0.77
CA ASP A 163 0.83 -6.08 1.79
C ASP A 163 1.55 -6.96 2.83
N GLY A 164 0.95 -8.09 3.21
CA GLY A 164 1.57 -9.07 4.09
C GLY A 164 2.82 -9.71 3.47
N ILE A 165 2.80 -10.00 2.16
CA ILE A 165 3.98 -10.48 1.44
C ILE A 165 5.03 -9.39 1.31
N GLY A 166 4.63 -8.16 0.98
CA GLY A 166 5.52 -7.01 0.90
C GLY A 166 6.28 -6.78 2.20
N LEU A 167 5.58 -6.85 3.34
CA LEU A 167 6.21 -6.81 4.66
C LEU A 167 7.25 -7.92 4.83
N ALA A 168 6.94 -9.16 4.45
CA ALA A 168 7.86 -10.29 4.55
C ALA A 168 9.07 -10.20 3.61
N ILE A 169 8.96 -9.45 2.50
CA ILE A 169 10.08 -9.18 1.57
C ILE A 169 11.02 -8.09 2.13
N ILE A 170 10.45 -7.09 2.81
CA ILE A 170 11.19 -5.91 3.30
C ILE A 170 11.80 -6.14 4.69
N ALA A 171 11.15 -6.93 5.56
CA ALA A 171 11.58 -7.25 6.92
C ALA A 171 12.77 -8.22 6.97
#